data_AF-A0A0F9LUA6-F1
#
_entry.id   AF-A0A0F9LUA6-F1
#
_cell.length_a   1.000
_cell.length_b   1.000
_cell.length_c   1.000
_cell.angle_alpha   90.00
_cell.angle_beta   90.00
_cell.angle_gamma   90.00
#
_symmetry.space_group_name_H-M   'P 1'
#
loop_
_entity.id
_entity.type
_entity.pdbx_description
1 polymer ?
#
loop_
_entity_poly.entity_id
_entity_poly.type
_entity_poly.pdbx_seq_one_letter_code
_entity_poly.pdbx_strand_id
1 'polypeptide(L)'
;MNAIEELTEFFAEIMKLNYIQAALNWDLEVNMQNYKSVEGRSKQVALLEKLIHKRVTAEKVGKLIREAEKLSNLNEIEKAMLREVTREYDLATKLPEKLVTEIAETSILGSKEWREAREKSDFSIFEKILEKTVELQKEKAEKLETHRDLYSTLIDLYEPGATYDWIANIFNPIKPKLINFVKKLNSSPNRPDDSIFSKQYDQDKQY
;
A
#
# COMPACT_ATOMS: atom_id res chain seq x y z
N MET A 1 5.92 26.87 21.21
CA MET A 1 5.40 25.63 20.65
C MET A 1 5.79 24.48 21.56
N ASN A 2 4.85 23.62 21.92
CA ASN A 2 5.17 22.36 22.60
C ASN A 2 5.53 21.27 21.56
N ALA A 3 5.97 20.10 22.01
CA ALA A 3 6.42 19.03 21.11
C ALA A 3 5.32 18.50 20.17
N ILE A 4 4.06 18.47 20.61
CA ILE A 4 2.94 18.00 19.78
C ILE A 4 2.57 19.01 18.70
N GLU A 5 2.65 20.31 18.98
CA GLU A 5 2.48 21.38 18.00
C GLU A 5 3.61 21.34 16.94
N GLU A 6 4.86 21.12 17.35
CA GLU A 6 5.98 20.93 16.41
C GLU A 6 5.81 19.69 15.53
N LEU A 7 5.37 18.56 16.08
CA LEU A 7 5.04 17.36 15.30
C LEU A 7 3.93 17.64 14.30
N THR A 8 2.89 18.36 14.73
CA THR A 8 1.76 18.74 13.89
C THR A 8 2.22 19.53 12.67
N GLU A 9 3.03 20.56 12.87
CA GLU A 9 3.55 21.38 11.77
C GLU A 9 4.45 20.57 10.83
N PHE A 10 5.31 19.71 11.40
CA PHE A 10 6.24 18.89 10.63
C PHE A 10 5.49 17.88 9.73
N PHE A 11 4.49 17.18 10.27
CA PHE A 11 3.68 16.25 9.50
C PHE A 11 2.71 16.95 8.55
N ALA A 12 2.28 18.17 8.85
CA ALA A 12 1.52 18.98 7.89
C ALA A 12 2.35 19.34 6.64
N GLU A 13 3.68 19.50 6.78
CA GLU A 13 4.56 19.66 5.61
C GLU A 13 4.70 18.35 4.82
N ILE A 14 4.91 17.22 5.51
CA ILE A 14 4.98 15.89 4.86
C ILE A 14 3.68 15.59 4.09
N MET A 15 2.52 15.89 4.68
CA MET A 15 1.22 15.74 4.04
C MET A 15 1.11 16.54 2.73
N LYS A 16 1.64 17.77 2.68
CA LYS A 16 1.66 18.57 1.44
C LYS A 16 2.54 17.93 0.37
N LEU A 17 3.69 17.36 0.76
CA LEU A 17 4.55 16.62 -0.17
C LEU A 17 3.85 15.38 -0.71
N ASN A 18 3.12 14.64 0.14
CA ASN A 18 2.30 13.50 -0.27
C ASN A 18 1.20 13.91 -1.26
N TYR A 19 0.54 15.06 -1.06
CA TYR A 19 -0.46 15.57 -2.02
C TYR A 19 0.16 15.91 -3.37
N ILE A 20 1.36 16.49 -3.40
CA ILE A 20 2.08 16.74 -4.65
C ILE A 20 2.40 15.41 -5.33
N GLN A 21 2.92 14.43 -4.59
CA GLN A 21 3.21 13.10 -5.13
C GLN A 21 1.95 12.42 -5.69
N ALA A 22 0.81 12.51 -4.99
CA ALA A 22 -0.47 11.96 -5.45
C ALA A 22 -0.92 12.61 -6.77
N ALA A 23 -0.78 13.92 -6.92
CA ALA A 23 -1.09 14.61 -8.18
C ALA A 23 -0.16 14.16 -9.32
N LEU A 24 1.13 13.95 -9.06
CA LEU A 24 2.09 13.44 -10.03
C LEU A 24 1.77 12.01 -10.49
N ASN A 25 1.33 11.16 -9.56
CA ASN A 25 0.90 9.79 -9.87
C ASN A 25 -0.41 9.79 -10.66
N TRP A 26 -1.40 10.60 -10.29
CA TRP A 26 -2.64 10.74 -11.05
C TRP A 26 -2.37 11.19 -12.49
N ASP A 27 -1.51 12.21 -12.68
CA ASP A 27 -1.18 12.71 -14.01
C ASP A 27 -0.39 11.68 -14.85
N LEU A 28 0.41 10.82 -14.20
CA LEU A 28 1.08 9.69 -14.85
C LEU A 28 0.06 8.74 -15.50
N GLU A 29 -1.00 8.38 -14.76
CA GLU A 29 -2.03 7.44 -15.19
C GLU A 29 -3.01 8.03 -16.21
N VAL A 30 -3.32 9.33 -16.10
CA VAL A 30 -4.37 9.96 -16.93
C VAL A 30 -3.81 10.64 -18.17
N ASN A 31 -2.79 11.50 -18.04
CA ASN A 31 -2.37 12.39 -19.12
C ASN A 31 -1.06 11.97 -19.81
N MET A 32 -0.21 11.17 -19.15
CA MET A 32 1.16 10.90 -19.61
C MET A 32 1.37 9.54 -20.29
N GLN A 33 0.41 9.11 -21.11
CA GLN A 33 0.46 7.82 -21.83
C GLN A 33 1.59 7.71 -22.88
N ASN A 34 2.35 8.78 -23.14
CA ASN A 34 3.52 8.74 -24.01
C ASN A 34 4.75 8.22 -23.26
N TYR A 35 5.24 7.03 -23.63
CA TYR A 35 6.39 6.34 -23.01
C TYR A 35 7.65 7.20 -22.79
N LYS A 36 7.87 8.26 -23.59
CA LYS A 36 9.05 9.13 -23.49
C LYS A 36 9.06 10.03 -22.26
N SER A 37 7.91 10.38 -21.68
CA SER A 37 7.82 11.27 -20.51
C SER A 37 7.66 10.52 -19.18
N VAL A 38 7.34 9.23 -19.22
CA VAL A 38 7.19 8.34 -18.05
C VAL A 38 8.48 8.31 -17.22
N GLU A 39 9.65 8.15 -17.84
CA GLU A 39 10.93 8.06 -17.10
C GLU A 39 11.22 9.33 -16.28
N GLY A 40 10.97 10.51 -16.86
CA GLY A 40 11.14 11.79 -16.18
C GLY A 40 10.19 11.92 -14.98
N ARG A 41 8.93 11.53 -15.15
CA ARG A 41 7.93 11.53 -14.07
C ARG A 41 8.28 10.55 -12.97
N SER A 42 8.70 9.32 -13.30
CA SER A 42 9.14 8.33 -12.31
C SER A 42 10.30 8.84 -11.46
N LYS A 43 11.27 9.56 -12.06
CA LYS A 43 12.37 10.20 -11.32
C LYS A 43 11.89 11.29 -10.36
N GLN A 44 10.86 12.07 -10.72
CA GLN A 44 10.26 13.06 -9.82
C GLN A 44 9.57 12.41 -8.63
N VAL A 45 8.78 11.36 -8.87
CA VAL A 45 8.08 10.61 -7.82
C VAL A 45 9.08 9.97 -6.86
N ALA A 46 10.13 9.33 -7.37
CA ALA A 46 11.19 8.72 -6.56
C ALA A 46 11.95 9.75 -5.72
N LEU A 47 12.22 10.95 -6.26
CA LEU A 47 12.84 12.02 -5.50
C LEU A 47 11.95 12.48 -4.34
N LEU A 48 10.65 12.70 -4.60
CA LEU A 48 9.71 13.08 -3.54
C LEU A 48 9.62 12.01 -2.46
N GLU A 49 9.51 10.74 -2.83
CA GLU A 49 9.46 9.62 -1.88
C GLU A 49 10.71 9.59 -0.99
N LYS A 50 11.90 9.75 -1.59
CA LYS A 50 13.16 9.87 -0.83
C LYS A 50 13.16 11.03 0.15
N LEU A 51 12.66 12.20 -0.27
CA LEU A 51 12.60 13.40 0.57
C LEU A 51 11.59 13.23 1.72
N ILE A 52 10.43 12.64 1.44
CA ILE A 52 9.40 12.30 2.44
C ILE A 52 9.98 11.31 3.44
N HIS A 53 10.54 10.20 2.97
CA HIS A 53 11.13 9.18 3.83
C HIS A 53 12.22 9.76 4.74
N LYS A 54 13.16 10.54 4.18
CA LYS A 54 14.21 11.21 4.96
C LYS A 54 13.65 12.15 6.04
N ARG A 55 12.52 12.81 5.77
CA ARG A 55 11.87 13.70 6.73
C ARG A 55 11.20 12.90 7.83
N VAL A 56 10.42 11.87 7.48
CA VAL A 56 9.77 10.98 8.45
C VAL A 56 10.80 10.35 9.37
N THR A 57 11.91 9.81 8.85
CA THR A 57 12.93 9.10 9.64
C THR A 57 13.95 10.02 10.33
N ALA A 58 13.79 11.34 10.26
CA ALA A 58 14.75 12.28 10.85
C ALA A 58 14.83 12.12 12.38
N GLU A 59 16.03 12.21 12.95
CA GLU A 59 16.26 12.10 14.40
C GLU A 59 15.41 13.11 15.21
N LYS A 60 15.14 14.29 14.64
CA LYS A 60 14.27 15.31 15.24
C LYS A 60 12.86 14.75 15.51
N VAL A 61 12.30 13.95 14.60
CA VAL A 61 10.96 13.38 14.75
C VAL A 61 10.92 12.43 15.94
N GLY A 62 11.87 11.50 16.02
CA GLY A 62 11.98 10.59 17.17
C GLY A 62 12.19 11.31 18.50
N LYS A 63 12.94 12.43 18.50
CA LYS A 63 13.09 13.26 19.70
C LYS A 63 11.75 13.90 20.10
N LEU A 64 11.05 14.50 19.14
CA LEU A 64 9.75 15.14 19.40
C LEU A 64 8.69 14.15 19.87
N ILE A 65 8.65 12.93 19.31
CA ILE A 65 7.77 11.84 19.77
C ILE A 65 8.00 11.58 21.26
N ARG A 66 9.26 11.33 21.66
CA ARG A 66 9.63 11.06 23.07
C ARG A 66 9.33 12.24 24.01
N GLU A 67 9.36 13.46 23.51
CA GLU A 67 8.99 14.66 24.28
C GLU A 67 7.46 14.78 24.40
N ALA A 68 6.72 14.51 23.32
CA ALA A 68 5.27 14.52 23.30
C ALA A 68 4.65 13.42 24.17
N GLU A 69 5.26 12.23 24.24
CA GLU A 69 4.84 11.12 25.12
C GLU A 69 4.88 11.48 26.62
N LYS A 70 5.65 12.49 27.00
CA LYS A 70 5.74 12.97 28.40
C LYS A 70 4.67 14.00 28.76
N LEU A 71 3.90 14.47 27.78
CA LEU A 71 2.84 15.46 28.01
C LEU A 71 1.62 14.77 28.63
N SER A 72 1.17 15.26 29.77
CA SER A 72 0.03 14.68 30.51
C SER A 72 -1.33 15.26 30.11
N ASN A 73 -1.35 16.31 29.30
CA ASN A 73 -2.53 17.13 28.99
C ASN A 73 -2.94 17.09 27.51
N LEU A 74 -2.62 16.01 26.79
CA LEU A 74 -3.04 15.82 25.41
C LEU A 74 -4.55 15.58 25.32
N ASN A 75 -5.22 16.22 24.38
CA ASN A 75 -6.59 15.91 24.00
C ASN A 75 -6.66 14.62 23.16
N GLU A 76 -7.86 14.11 22.89
CA GLU A 76 -8.03 12.83 22.18
C GLU A 76 -7.49 12.86 20.74
N ILE A 77 -7.56 14.01 20.05
CA ILE A 77 -7.02 14.17 18.70
C ILE A 77 -5.49 14.15 18.74
N GLU A 78 -4.88 14.86 19.69
CA GLU A 78 -3.43 14.88 19.88
C GLU A 78 -2.87 13.50 20.25
N LYS A 79 -3.58 12.75 21.10
CA LYS A 79 -3.22 11.36 21.42
C LYS A 79 -3.27 10.46 20.18
N ALA A 80 -4.32 10.60 19.37
CA ALA A 80 -4.45 9.83 18.14
C ALA A 80 -3.34 10.19 17.14
N MET A 81 -3.07 11.49 16.93
CA MET A 81 -1.95 11.94 16.11
C MET A 81 -0.62 11.35 16.59
N LEU A 82 -0.33 11.45 17.89
CA LEU A 82 0.92 10.94 18.44
C LEU A 82 1.06 9.44 18.19
N ARG A 83 -0.02 8.66 18.37
CA ARG A 83 -0.03 7.23 18.07
C ARG A 83 0.28 6.94 16.60
N GLU A 84 -0.39 7.61 15.67
CA GLU A 84 -0.20 7.36 14.23
C GLU A 84 1.18 7.81 13.75
N VAL A 85 1.66 8.98 14.19
CA VAL A 85 3.00 9.47 13.85
C VAL A 85 4.09 8.57 14.41
N THR A 86 3.92 8.07 15.64
CA THR A 86 4.88 7.13 16.25
C THR A 86 4.92 5.83 15.46
N ARG A 87 3.76 5.29 15.09
CA ARG A 87 3.66 4.10 14.24
C ARG A 87 4.35 4.32 12.89
N GLU A 88 4.11 5.44 12.21
CA GLU A 88 4.74 5.75 10.92
C GLU A 88 6.27 5.87 11.06
N TYR A 89 6.74 6.56 12.09
CA TYR A 89 8.17 6.70 12.39
C TYR A 89 8.84 5.35 12.65
N ASP A 90 8.24 4.52 13.51
CA ASP A 90 8.80 3.21 13.89
C ASP A 90 8.86 2.27 12.68
N LEU A 91 7.79 2.20 11.88
CA LEU A 91 7.78 1.38 10.66
C LEU A 91 8.81 1.85 9.64
N ALA A 92 8.94 3.16 9.44
CA ALA A 92 9.86 3.73 8.48
C ALA A 92 11.34 3.56 8.90
N THR A 93 11.64 3.63 10.20
CA THR A 93 13.01 3.52 10.71
C THR A 93 13.52 2.08 10.85
N LYS A 94 12.61 1.09 10.96
CA LYS A 94 12.97 -0.34 11.03
C LYS A 94 13.53 -0.91 9.72
N LEU A 95 13.21 -0.30 8.58
CA LEU A 95 13.58 -0.84 7.27
C LEU A 95 14.92 -0.25 6.79
N PRO A 96 15.94 -1.09 6.48
CA PRO A 96 17.18 -0.61 5.90
C PRO A 96 16.96 -0.02 4.50
N GLU A 97 17.66 1.08 4.18
CA GLU A 97 17.60 1.74 2.86
C GLU A 97 17.87 0.76 1.71
N LYS A 98 18.80 -0.17 1.90
CA LYS A 98 19.11 -1.21 0.90
C LYS A 98 17.90 -2.10 0.59
N LEU A 99 17.18 -2.56 1.61
CA LEU A 99 16.01 -3.42 1.44
C LEU A 99 14.87 -2.66 0.75
N VAL A 100 14.62 -1.42 1.15
CA VAL A 100 13.62 -0.54 0.51
C VAL A 100 13.95 -0.34 -0.97
N THR A 101 15.21 -0.05 -1.29
CA THR A 101 15.70 0.12 -2.66
C THR A 101 15.48 -1.14 -3.50
N GLU A 102 15.87 -2.31 -2.96
CA GLU A 102 15.75 -3.57 -3.67
C GLU A 102 14.30 -4.00 -3.91
N ILE A 103 13.40 -3.73 -2.96
CA ILE A 103 11.95 -3.92 -3.13
C ILE A 103 11.41 -3.03 -4.26
N ALA A 104 11.82 -1.76 -4.31
CA ALA A 104 11.37 -0.82 -5.33
C ALA A 104 11.83 -1.25 -6.73
N GLU A 105 13.12 -1.57 -6.90
CA GLU A 105 13.67 -2.06 -8.17
C GLU A 105 13.00 -3.36 -8.64
N THR A 106 12.81 -4.31 -7.72
CA THR A 106 12.14 -5.59 -7.99
C THR A 106 10.69 -5.38 -8.40
N SER A 107 9.98 -4.42 -7.78
CA SER A 107 8.58 -4.11 -8.11
C SER A 107 8.43 -3.49 -9.50
N ILE A 108 9.38 -2.63 -9.92
CA ILE A 108 9.39 -2.04 -11.27
C ILE A 108 9.60 -3.13 -12.32
N LEU A 109 10.62 -3.98 -12.13
CA LEU A 109 10.90 -5.09 -13.03
C LEU A 109 9.72 -6.08 -13.08
N GLY A 110 9.19 -6.44 -11.91
CA GLY A 110 8.04 -7.34 -11.78
C GLY A 110 6.80 -6.82 -12.49
N SER A 111 6.52 -5.51 -12.44
CA SER A 111 5.38 -4.91 -13.16
C SER A 111 5.53 -4.98 -14.69
N LYS A 112 6.76 -4.95 -15.20
CA LYS A 112 7.04 -5.15 -16.62
C LYS A 112 6.87 -6.62 -17.01
N GLU A 113 7.52 -7.52 -16.29
CA GLU A 113 7.47 -8.97 -16.56
C GLU A 113 6.06 -9.54 -16.40
N TRP A 114 5.29 -9.08 -15.41
CA TRP A 114 3.90 -9.49 -15.22
C TRP A 114 3.00 -9.11 -16.39
N ARG A 115 3.16 -7.90 -16.95
CA ARG A 115 2.38 -7.46 -18.12
C ARG A 115 2.63 -8.37 -19.32
N GLU A 116 3.90 -8.67 -19.58
CA GLU A 116 4.30 -9.58 -20.64
C GLU A 116 3.80 -11.02 -20.41
N ALA A 117 3.99 -11.55 -19.19
CA ALA A 117 3.52 -12.86 -18.77
C ALA A 117 2.00 -13.00 -18.95
N ARG A 118 1.24 -11.97 -18.57
CA ARG A 118 -0.22 -11.94 -18.70
C ARG A 118 -0.66 -11.89 -20.16
N GLU A 119 -0.04 -11.05 -20.98
CA GLU A 119 -0.33 -10.94 -22.40
C GLU A 119 -0.08 -12.27 -23.14
N LYS A 120 1.02 -12.94 -22.79
CA LYS A 120 1.41 -14.24 -23.37
C LYS A 120 0.76 -15.44 -22.70
N SER A 121 0.05 -15.24 -21.59
CA SER A 121 -0.44 -16.31 -20.71
C SER A 121 0.67 -17.32 -20.32
N ASP A 122 1.87 -16.82 -20.04
CA ASP A 122 3.05 -17.62 -19.72
C ASP A 122 3.63 -17.24 -18.36
N PHE A 123 3.37 -18.09 -17.35
CA PHE A 123 3.83 -17.88 -15.99
C PHE A 123 5.35 -17.94 -15.84
N SER A 124 6.05 -18.68 -16.71
CA SER A 124 7.51 -18.86 -16.59
C SER A 124 8.28 -17.55 -16.73
N ILE A 125 7.69 -16.55 -17.41
CA ILE A 125 8.21 -15.19 -17.54
C ILE A 125 8.21 -14.46 -16.19
N PHE A 126 7.26 -14.76 -15.30
CA PHE A 126 7.06 -14.05 -14.02
C PHE A 126 7.56 -14.83 -12.79
N GLU A 127 7.81 -16.13 -12.93
CA GLU A 127 8.14 -17.03 -11.82
C GLU A 127 9.30 -16.53 -10.96
N LYS A 128 10.44 -16.21 -11.58
CA LYS A 128 11.66 -15.80 -10.86
C LYS A 128 11.51 -14.47 -10.13
N ILE A 129 10.85 -13.50 -10.75
CA ILE A 129 10.66 -12.18 -10.12
C ILE A 129 9.63 -12.25 -9.01
N LEU A 130 8.63 -13.15 -9.12
CA LEU A 130 7.68 -13.42 -8.05
C LEU A 130 8.36 -14.06 -6.85
N GLU A 131 9.24 -15.05 -7.06
CA GLU A 131 10.02 -15.68 -5.99
C GLU A 131 10.85 -14.63 -5.23
N LYS A 132 11.62 -13.81 -5.96
CA LYS A 132 12.37 -12.69 -5.38
C LYS A 132 11.46 -11.73 -4.61
N THR A 133 10.29 -11.39 -5.16
CA THR A 133 9.32 -10.49 -4.50
C THR A 133 8.87 -11.08 -3.16
N VAL A 134 8.53 -12.36 -3.12
CA VAL A 134 8.09 -13.05 -1.90
C VAL A 134 9.21 -13.09 -0.84
N GLU A 135 10.45 -13.35 -1.24
CA GLU A 135 11.61 -13.33 -0.34
C GLU A 135 11.82 -11.96 0.28
N LEU A 136 11.80 -10.89 -0.52
CA LEU A 136 11.95 -9.52 -0.03
C LEU A 136 10.79 -9.10 0.89
N GLN A 137 9.56 -9.52 0.62
CA GLN A 137 8.43 -9.23 1.52
C GLN A 137 8.54 -10.00 2.85
N LYS A 138 9.10 -11.21 2.85
CA LYS A 138 9.39 -11.94 4.09
C LYS A 138 10.47 -11.21 4.90
N GLU A 139 11.56 -10.80 4.27
CA GLU A 139 12.61 -10.03 4.93
C GLU A 139 12.04 -8.71 5.50
N LYS A 140 11.21 -8.00 4.72
CA LYS A 140 10.50 -6.79 5.19
C LYS A 140 9.68 -7.10 6.45
N ALA A 141 8.89 -8.17 6.43
CA ALA A 141 8.08 -8.57 7.58
C ALA A 141 8.93 -8.90 8.81
N GLU A 142 10.04 -9.62 8.64
CA GLU A 142 10.98 -9.93 9.72
C GLU A 142 11.60 -8.67 10.33
N LYS A 143 11.87 -7.63 9.54
CA LYS A 143 12.38 -6.34 10.05
C LYS A 143 11.32 -5.53 10.78
N LEU A 144 10.07 -5.56 10.30
CA LEU A 144 8.98 -4.79 10.90
C LEU A 144 8.52 -5.40 12.22
N GLU A 145 8.37 -6.73 12.26
CA GLU A 145 8.06 -7.53 13.44
C GLU A 145 6.91 -6.93 14.29
N THR A 146 5.83 -6.47 13.64
CA THR A 146 4.68 -5.91 14.37
C THR A 146 3.79 -6.99 14.98
N HIS A 147 3.84 -8.20 14.41
CA HIS A 147 3.11 -9.37 14.86
C HIS A 147 4.02 -10.61 14.85
N ARG A 148 3.57 -11.69 15.51
CA ARG A 148 4.34 -12.94 15.63
C ARG A 148 4.58 -13.63 14.28
N ASP A 149 3.64 -13.53 13.35
CA ASP A 149 3.76 -14.13 12.02
C ASP A 149 3.97 -13.06 10.94
N LEU A 150 4.67 -13.47 9.88
CA LEU A 150 5.06 -12.56 8.80
C LEU A 150 3.85 -12.02 8.04
N TYR A 151 2.79 -12.80 7.90
CA TYR A 151 1.64 -12.40 7.11
C TYR A 151 0.81 -11.34 7.83
N SER A 152 0.52 -11.53 9.12
CA SER A 152 -0.11 -10.50 9.96
C SER A 152 0.72 -9.22 9.99
N THR A 153 2.05 -9.32 10.06
CA THR A 153 2.94 -8.15 9.99
C THR A 153 2.77 -7.36 8.69
N LEU A 154 2.62 -8.04 7.56
CA LEU A 154 2.39 -7.38 6.27
C LEU A 154 0.96 -6.83 6.13
N ILE A 155 -0.05 -7.54 6.64
CA ILE A 155 -1.44 -7.06 6.63
C ILE A 155 -1.60 -5.79 7.48
N ASP A 156 -0.93 -5.74 8.63
CA ASP A 156 -0.96 -4.62 9.55
C ASP A 156 -0.58 -3.29 8.89
N LEU A 157 0.23 -3.32 7.83
CA LEU A 157 0.58 -2.14 7.02
C LEU A 157 -0.60 -1.53 6.27
N TYR A 158 -1.64 -2.31 6.00
CA TYR A 158 -2.83 -1.90 5.26
C TYR A 158 -4.05 -1.76 6.18
N GLU A 159 -4.19 -2.68 7.14
CA GLU A 159 -5.27 -2.70 8.13
C GLU A 159 -4.65 -2.80 9.54
N PRO A 160 -4.38 -1.67 10.21
CA PRO A 160 -3.71 -1.65 11.50
C PRO A 160 -4.42 -2.52 12.54
N GLY A 161 -3.68 -3.47 13.12
CA GLY A 161 -4.15 -4.42 14.12
C GLY A 161 -4.80 -5.69 13.55
N ALA A 162 -4.98 -5.82 12.23
CA ALA A 162 -5.51 -7.04 11.65
C ALA A 162 -4.48 -8.18 11.66
N THR A 163 -4.97 -9.39 11.88
CA THR A 163 -4.15 -10.61 11.95
C THR A 163 -4.70 -11.69 11.03
N TYR A 164 -3.86 -12.69 10.72
CA TYR A 164 -4.28 -13.89 10.02
C TYR A 164 -5.50 -14.56 10.68
N ASP A 165 -5.48 -14.74 12.00
CA ASP A 165 -6.57 -15.39 12.73
C ASP A 165 -7.87 -14.60 12.65
N TRP A 166 -7.80 -13.26 12.74
CA TRP A 166 -8.97 -12.40 12.57
C TRP A 166 -9.58 -12.54 11.17
N ILE A 167 -8.75 -12.51 10.12
CA ILE A 167 -9.18 -12.74 8.73
C ILE A 167 -9.78 -14.14 8.57
N ALA A 168 -9.11 -15.18 9.07
CA ALA A 168 -9.55 -16.55 8.98
C ALA A 168 -10.92 -16.75 9.65
N ASN A 169 -11.16 -16.11 10.79
CA ASN A 169 -12.45 -16.15 11.49
C ASN A 169 -13.60 -15.52 10.70
N ILE A 170 -13.31 -14.54 9.84
CA ILE A 170 -14.31 -13.96 8.92
C ILE A 170 -14.56 -14.90 7.73
N PHE A 171 -13.51 -15.37 7.06
CA PHE A 171 -13.66 -16.10 5.80
C PHE A 171 -14.06 -17.57 5.96
N ASN A 172 -13.57 -18.26 6.98
CA ASN A 172 -13.80 -19.70 7.15
C ASN A 172 -15.30 -20.07 7.27
N PRO A 173 -16.14 -19.32 8.01
CA PRO A 173 -17.58 -19.58 8.07
C PRO A 173 -18.33 -19.21 6.79
N ILE A 174 -17.83 -18.21 6.03
CA ILE A 174 -18.49 -17.68 4.82
C ILE A 174 -18.23 -18.57 3.61
N LYS A 175 -17.00 -19.07 3.45
CA LYS A 175 -16.55 -19.86 2.29
C LYS A 175 -17.48 -21.03 1.94
N PRO A 176 -17.85 -21.96 2.86
CA PRO A 176 -18.72 -23.08 2.51
C PRO A 176 -20.14 -22.63 2.13
N LYS A 177 -20.66 -21.56 2.76
CA LYS A 177 -21.97 -20.99 2.44
C LYS A 177 -21.99 -20.40 1.03
N LEU A 178 -20.98 -19.63 0.67
CA LEU A 178 -20.83 -19.06 -0.69
C LEU A 178 -20.68 -20.16 -1.74
N ILE A 179 -19.86 -21.19 -1.48
CA ILE A 179 -19.72 -22.33 -2.41
C ILE A 179 -21.09 -22.99 -2.68
N ASN A 180 -21.87 -23.25 -1.63
CA ASN A 180 -23.20 -23.84 -1.78
C ASN A 180 -24.18 -22.90 -2.49
N PHE A 181 -24.11 -21.60 -2.21
CA PHE A 181 -24.94 -20.60 -2.86
C PHE A 181 -24.64 -20.50 -4.36
N VAL A 182 -23.36 -20.39 -4.74
CA VAL A 182 -22.91 -20.37 -6.14
C VAL A 182 -23.30 -21.66 -6.86
N LYS A 183 -23.17 -22.83 -6.21
CA LYS A 183 -23.66 -24.10 -6.77
C LYS A 183 -25.15 -24.05 -7.10
N LYS A 184 -25.99 -23.54 -6.18
CA LYS A 184 -27.43 -23.39 -6.40
C LYS A 184 -27.74 -22.47 -7.57
N LEU A 185 -27.07 -21.31 -7.65
CA LEU A 185 -27.21 -20.38 -8.78
C LEU A 185 -26.80 -21.05 -10.09
N ASN A 186 -25.70 -21.81 -10.08
CA ASN A 186 -25.21 -22.47 -11.29
C ASN A 186 -26.10 -23.62 -11.77
N SER A 187 -26.76 -24.33 -10.85
CA SER A 187 -27.73 -25.37 -11.19
C SER A 187 -29.13 -24.83 -11.52
N SER A 188 -29.38 -23.54 -11.29
CA SER A 188 -30.70 -22.95 -11.52
C SER A 188 -31.01 -22.87 -13.01
N PRO A 189 -32.17 -23.39 -13.47
CA PRO A 189 -32.63 -23.17 -14.84
C PRO A 189 -33.14 -21.74 -15.05
N ASN A 190 -33.45 -21.01 -13.97
CA ASN A 190 -33.90 -19.62 -14.02
C ASN A 190 -32.68 -18.70 -14.20
N ARG A 191 -32.29 -18.48 -15.45
CA ARG A 191 -31.25 -17.54 -15.83
C ARG A 191 -31.88 -16.22 -16.31
N PRO A 192 -31.49 -15.07 -15.76
CA PRO A 192 -31.91 -13.79 -16.33
C PRO A 192 -31.34 -13.65 -17.75
N ASP A 193 -32.09 -13.00 -18.62
CA ASP A 193 -31.59 -12.61 -19.94
C ASP A 193 -30.50 -11.54 -19.76
N ASP A 194 -29.27 -11.90 -20.11
CA ASP A 194 -28.08 -11.07 -20.01
C ASP A 194 -27.69 -10.45 -21.38
N SER A 195 -28.52 -10.63 -22.41
CA SER A 195 -28.27 -10.12 -23.76
C SER A 195 -28.03 -8.61 -23.78
N ILE A 196 -28.59 -7.87 -22.82
CA ILE A 196 -28.33 -6.44 -22.63
C ILE A 196 -26.82 -6.15 -22.49
N PHE A 197 -26.04 -6.96 -21.78
CA PHE A 197 -24.60 -6.71 -21.57
C PHE A 197 -23.73 -6.98 -22.80
N SER A 198 -24.27 -7.70 -23.78
CA SER A 198 -23.57 -8.05 -25.03
C SER A 198 -23.80 -7.06 -26.17
N LYS A 199 -24.69 -6.07 -25.97
CA LYS A 199 -24.97 -5.03 -26.94
C LYS A 199 -23.79 -4.04 -27.03
N GLN A 200 -23.65 -3.41 -28.19
CA GLN A 200 -22.75 -2.27 -28.31
C GLN A 200 -23.40 -1.03 -27.69
N TYR A 201 -22.67 -0.42 -26.77
CA TYR A 201 -23.04 0.85 -26.16
C TYR A 201 -22.02 1.91 -26.57
N ASP A 202 -22.56 3.05 -27.01
CA ASP A 202 -21.78 4.25 -27.26
C ASP A 202 -21.02 4.64 -25.99
N GLN A 203 -19.69 4.63 -26.04
CA GLN A 203 -18.83 4.91 -24.90
C GLN A 203 -19.09 6.32 -24.34
N ASP A 204 -19.42 7.29 -25.21
CA ASP A 204 -19.68 8.67 -24.80
C ASP A 204 -21.02 8.83 -24.04
N LYS A 205 -21.84 7.78 -24.00
CA LYS A 205 -23.12 7.74 -23.27
C LYS A 205 -23.08 6.83 -22.04
N GLN A 206 -21.93 6.22 -21.74
CA GLN A 206 -21.72 5.45 -20.53
C GLN A 206 -21.24 6.42 -19.43
N TYR A 207 -22.00 6.49 -18.33
CA TYR A 207 -21.70 7.30 -17.15
C TYR A 207 -21.03 6.46 -16.06
#